data_AF-A0A7U9X3C0-F1
#
_entry.id   AF-A0A7U9X3C0-F1
#
_cell.length_a   1.000
_cell.length_b   1.000
_cell.length_c   1.000
_cell.angle_alpha   90.00
_cell.angle_beta   90.00
_cell.angle_gamma   90.00
#
_symmetry.space_group_name_H-M   'P 1'
#
loop_
_entity.id
_entity.type
_entity.pdbx_description
1 polymer ?
#
loop_
_entity_poly.entity_id
_entity_poly.type
_entity_poly.pdbx_seq_one_letter_code
_entity_poly.pdbx_strand_id
1 'polypeptide(L)'
;MKIFNDIGMYQVCLKDPNKSYIVGASEEANERFREQLKSLKYQPGMKLEECFGSETISVLNDPRQKEWTSKIERITSENYNDIMKIKGMPGSCFGSVYGYQQQNQIHNIMEEYYQGDYTREEIKQKVKNICMDMRVYLIQERHTDGYNARDNQQILQDIYEVVQKANVRKAVGFSLKKGKELAEQFEHADLNDWMYYDANDYNKSEDMKECIRQAISEMANEWNVTSLDFEQIEKNSKQVLDGGFDYHSVWQWQAWQRGITRMTDFNTAPPKDFSFFYKERKQMSSEQGYVEVGYGNQKWCSDVPFHSFDESNGTIEVFCLDGFAKKYLIGCDQTDCSYFLKKFEFFQKTYIRDDRKWWEML
;
A
#
# COMPACT_ATOMS: atom_id res chain seq x y z
N MET A 1 -35.16 3.93 32.01
CA MET A 1 -35.31 5.10 31.11
C MET A 1 -34.55 4.77 29.83
N LYS A 2 -35.20 4.84 28.67
CA LYS A 2 -34.68 4.37 27.38
C LYS A 2 -33.66 5.38 26.82
N ILE A 3 -32.39 4.98 26.76
CA ILE A 3 -31.23 5.74 26.23
C ILE A 3 -31.32 5.99 24.70
N PHE A 4 -32.33 5.44 24.03
CA PHE A 4 -32.50 5.49 22.57
C PHE A 4 -32.98 6.84 22.01
N ASN A 5 -33.34 7.82 22.85
CA ASN A 5 -33.92 9.08 22.37
C ASN A 5 -32.91 10.24 22.24
N ASP A 6 -31.65 10.07 22.65
CA ASP A 6 -30.68 11.18 22.75
C ASP A 6 -29.58 11.13 21.66
N ILE A 7 -29.81 10.38 20.58
CA ILE A 7 -28.89 10.25 19.44
C ILE A 7 -29.02 11.51 18.56
N GLY A 8 -28.43 12.61 19.04
CA GLY A 8 -28.45 13.92 18.37
C GLY A 8 -27.74 15.04 19.15
N MET A 9 -27.26 14.76 20.36
CA MET A 9 -26.52 15.73 21.17
C MET A 9 -25.07 15.83 20.66
N TYR A 10 -24.68 17.00 20.13
CA TYR A 10 -23.28 17.32 19.87
C TYR A 10 -22.51 17.30 21.20
N GLN A 11 -21.59 16.34 21.35
CA GLN A 11 -20.66 16.35 22.48
C GLN A 11 -19.55 17.35 22.19
N VAL A 12 -19.25 18.22 23.15
CA VAL A 12 -18.22 19.26 22.99
C VAL A 12 -17.17 19.09 24.08
N CYS A 13 -15.90 19.02 23.70
CA CYS A 13 -14.77 19.04 24.63
C CYS A 13 -14.30 20.50 24.79
N LEU A 14 -14.40 21.02 26.01
CA LEU A 14 -13.95 22.38 26.36
C LEU A 14 -12.62 22.29 27.12
N LYS A 15 -11.53 22.67 26.44
CA LYS A 15 -10.19 22.88 27.00
C LYS A 15 -9.81 24.36 26.81
N ASP A 16 -8.53 24.67 26.62
CA ASP A 16 -8.16 26.01 26.14
C ASP A 16 -8.72 26.26 24.73
N PRO A 17 -8.92 27.53 24.31
CA PRO A 17 -9.53 27.86 23.02
C PRO A 17 -8.83 27.28 21.78
N ASN A 18 -7.59 26.82 21.89
CA ASN A 18 -6.88 26.16 20.78
C ASN A 18 -7.07 24.64 20.77
N LYS A 19 -7.58 24.05 21.87
CA LYS A 19 -7.70 22.60 22.05
C LYS A 19 -9.13 22.10 22.26
N SER A 20 -10.11 23.01 22.25
CA SER A 20 -11.54 22.66 22.29
C SER A 20 -12.04 22.15 20.94
N TYR A 21 -12.94 21.17 20.94
CA TYR A 21 -13.48 20.57 19.71
C TYR A 21 -14.88 19.97 19.93
N ILE A 22 -15.62 19.82 18.85
CA ILE A 22 -16.90 19.13 18.79
C ILE A 22 -16.64 17.68 18.34
N VAL A 23 -17.10 16.73 19.15
CA VAL A 23 -16.95 15.29 18.89
C VAL A 23 -17.78 14.93 17.65
N GLY A 24 -17.14 14.28 16.67
CA GLY A 24 -17.77 13.87 15.41
C GLY A 24 -17.89 14.97 14.36
N ALA A 25 -17.40 16.19 14.63
CA ALA A 25 -17.35 17.27 13.64
C ALA A 25 -16.08 17.21 12.78
N SER A 26 -16.14 17.77 11.57
CA SER A 26 -14.97 17.96 10.71
C SER A 26 -13.98 18.97 11.31
N GLU A 27 -12.72 18.94 10.86
CA GLU A 27 -11.72 19.87 11.36
C GLU A 27 -12.05 21.33 11.03
N GLU A 28 -12.66 21.60 9.87
CA GLU A 28 -13.16 22.94 9.50
C GLU A 28 -14.22 23.44 10.49
N ALA A 29 -15.14 22.56 10.91
CA ALA A 29 -16.15 22.89 11.91
C ALA A 29 -15.52 23.12 13.29
N ASN A 30 -14.50 22.33 13.65
CA ASN A 30 -13.73 22.52 14.88
C ASN A 30 -12.90 23.81 14.87
N GLU A 31 -12.37 24.21 13.72
CA GLU A 31 -11.63 25.46 13.57
C GLU A 31 -12.53 26.68 13.78
N ARG A 32 -13.69 26.70 13.12
CA ARG A 32 -14.72 27.75 13.34
C ARG A 32 -15.17 27.80 14.79
N PHE A 33 -15.35 26.65 15.43
CA PHE A 33 -15.70 26.55 16.85
C PHE A 33 -14.62 27.15 17.75
N ARG A 34 -13.34 26.87 17.50
CA ARG A 34 -12.20 27.44 18.24
C ARG A 34 -12.07 28.95 18.03
N GLU A 35 -12.29 29.44 16.82
CA GLU A 35 -12.31 30.89 16.53
C GLU A 35 -13.42 31.61 17.30
N GLN A 36 -14.61 31.02 17.39
CA GLN A 36 -15.70 31.55 18.21
C GLN A 36 -15.36 31.57 19.70
N LEU A 37 -14.73 30.52 20.24
CA LEU A 37 -14.29 30.53 21.63
C LEU A 37 -13.25 31.63 21.92
N LYS A 38 -12.34 31.89 20.96
CA LYS A 38 -11.36 32.98 21.06
C LYS A 38 -12.01 34.35 21.03
N SER A 39 -12.97 34.58 20.12
CA SER A 39 -13.67 35.86 20.02
C SER A 39 -14.48 36.16 21.28
N LEU A 40 -15.02 35.12 21.92
CA LEU A 40 -15.75 35.19 23.19
C LEU A 40 -14.85 35.23 24.43
N LYS A 41 -13.52 35.23 24.26
CA LYS A 41 -12.53 35.24 25.35
C LYS A 41 -12.75 34.13 26.39
N TYR A 42 -13.21 32.96 25.94
CA TYR A 42 -13.42 31.83 26.82
C TYR A 42 -12.14 31.46 27.58
N GLN A 43 -12.27 31.23 28.89
CA GLN A 43 -11.20 30.67 29.72
C GLN A 43 -11.62 29.33 30.33
N PRO A 44 -10.67 28.39 30.51
CA PRO A 44 -10.94 27.12 31.17
C PRO A 44 -11.62 27.33 32.53
N GLY A 45 -12.80 26.72 32.71
CA GLY A 45 -13.60 26.84 33.94
C GLY A 45 -14.73 27.87 33.88
N MET A 46 -14.79 28.73 32.85
CA MET A 46 -15.97 29.57 32.59
C MET A 46 -17.14 28.71 32.15
N LYS A 47 -18.35 29.03 32.63
CA LYS A 47 -19.57 28.39 32.13
C LYS A 47 -19.86 28.93 30.72
N LEU A 48 -20.25 28.06 29.78
CA LEU A 48 -20.61 28.51 28.42
C LEU A 48 -21.75 29.54 28.49
N GLU A 49 -22.70 29.34 29.40
CA GLU A 49 -23.83 30.24 29.63
C GLU A 49 -23.38 31.67 30.03
N GLU A 50 -22.21 31.79 30.68
CA GLU A 50 -21.60 33.09 31.05
C GLU A 50 -20.91 33.76 29.85
N CYS A 51 -20.51 33.00 28.83
CA CYS A 51 -19.83 33.50 27.62
C CYS A 51 -20.83 33.83 26.49
N PHE A 52 -21.89 33.04 26.40
CA PHE A 52 -22.86 33.07 25.32
C PHE A 52 -24.11 33.89 25.68
N GLY A 53 -24.33 34.21 26.96
CA GLY A 53 -25.60 34.79 27.41
C GLY A 53 -26.74 33.77 27.34
N SER A 54 -27.78 33.94 28.15
CA SER A 54 -28.91 32.99 28.28
C SER A 54 -29.68 32.75 26.98
N GLU A 55 -29.44 33.54 25.93
CA GLU A 55 -30.09 33.44 24.62
C GLU A 55 -29.25 32.71 23.55
N THR A 56 -27.97 32.43 23.80
CA THR A 56 -27.06 31.84 22.80
C THR A 56 -26.65 30.41 23.15
N ILE A 57 -27.62 29.58 23.53
CA ILE A 57 -27.61 28.14 23.18
C ILE A 57 -28.68 27.94 22.10
N SER A 58 -28.58 28.73 21.04
CA SER A 58 -29.48 28.68 19.88
C SER A 58 -28.74 28.53 18.55
N VAL A 59 -27.40 28.46 18.57
CA VAL A 59 -26.56 28.38 17.35
C VAL A 59 -26.55 26.97 16.71
N LEU A 60 -27.31 26.02 17.24
CA LEU A 60 -27.51 24.69 16.63
C LEU A 60 -28.98 24.37 16.30
N ASN A 61 -29.88 25.36 16.33
CA ASN A 61 -31.32 25.12 16.17
C ASN A 61 -31.80 25.27 14.71
N ASP A 62 -32.13 24.15 14.05
CA ASP A 62 -33.14 24.15 12.98
C ASP A 62 -34.46 24.67 13.58
N PRO A 63 -35.13 25.66 12.96
CA PRO A 63 -36.40 26.23 13.46
C PRO A 63 -37.53 25.21 13.67
N ARG A 64 -37.42 23.99 13.15
CA ARG A 64 -38.41 22.91 13.28
C ARG A 64 -38.30 22.10 14.58
N GLN A 65 -37.29 22.32 15.43
CA GLN A 65 -37.09 21.54 16.66
C GLN A 65 -37.30 22.35 17.96
N LYS A 66 -38.25 23.29 17.96
CA LYS A 66 -38.51 24.21 19.08
C LYS A 66 -39.00 23.58 20.39
N GLU A 67 -39.31 22.28 20.43
CA GLU A 67 -39.92 21.65 21.61
C GLU A 67 -38.96 20.86 22.51
N TRP A 68 -37.68 20.72 22.13
CA TRP A 68 -36.75 19.79 22.79
C TRP A 68 -35.76 20.42 23.77
N THR A 69 -35.64 21.75 23.83
CA THR A 69 -34.56 22.45 24.53
C THR A 69 -34.82 22.80 26.00
N SER A 70 -35.91 22.33 26.61
CA SER A 70 -36.21 22.62 28.03
C SER A 70 -35.48 21.71 29.04
N LYS A 71 -34.66 20.76 28.59
CA LYS A 71 -33.88 19.87 29.46
C LYS A 71 -32.46 19.64 28.94
N ILE A 72 -31.64 20.69 28.94
CA ILE A 72 -30.20 20.47 29.07
C ILE A 72 -29.95 20.14 30.54
N GLU A 73 -30.15 18.89 30.92
CA GLU A 73 -29.53 18.41 32.16
C GLU A 73 -28.02 18.50 31.95
N ARG A 74 -27.35 19.19 32.87
CA ARG A 74 -25.89 19.23 32.96
C ARG A 74 -25.40 17.80 33.18
N ILE A 75 -25.12 17.10 32.09
CA ILE A 75 -24.35 15.88 32.14
C ILE A 75 -22.90 16.30 32.40
N THR A 76 -22.53 16.43 33.67
CA THR A 76 -21.15 16.67 34.06
C THR A 76 -20.36 15.37 33.82
N SER A 77 -19.12 15.51 33.35
CA SER A 77 -18.22 14.42 32.94
C SER A 77 -17.85 13.43 34.04
N GLU A 78 -18.38 13.61 35.25
CA GLU A 78 -18.05 12.85 36.45
C GLU A 78 -18.58 11.40 36.38
N ASN A 79 -19.68 11.16 35.64
CA ASN A 79 -20.19 9.81 35.35
C ASN A 79 -19.51 9.14 34.13
N TYR A 80 -18.48 9.78 33.59
CA TYR A 80 -17.80 9.45 32.34
C TYR A 80 -16.29 9.27 32.54
N ASN A 81 -15.83 9.04 33.78
CA ASN A 81 -14.41 8.80 34.06
C ASN A 81 -13.82 7.61 33.27
N ASP A 82 -14.65 6.65 32.85
CA ASP A 82 -14.23 5.52 32.01
C ASP A 82 -14.16 5.86 30.52
N ILE A 83 -14.87 6.89 30.02
CA ILE A 83 -14.78 7.27 28.60
C ILE A 83 -13.54 8.09 28.27
N MET A 84 -12.91 8.70 29.29
CA MET A 84 -11.63 9.41 29.16
C MET A 84 -10.42 8.46 29.20
N LYS A 85 -10.64 7.17 29.50
CA LYS A 85 -9.56 6.18 29.55
C LYS A 85 -9.20 5.73 28.14
N ILE A 86 -7.96 6.01 27.77
CA ILE A 86 -7.35 5.45 26.56
C ILE A 86 -7.26 3.93 26.71
N LYS A 87 -7.78 3.20 25.72
CA LYS A 87 -7.74 1.73 25.66
C LYS A 87 -6.34 1.20 25.34
N GLY A 88 -5.49 2.06 24.78
CA GLY A 88 -4.18 1.71 24.21
C GLY A 88 -4.28 1.37 22.73
N MET A 89 -3.15 1.47 22.04
CA MET A 89 -3.07 1.20 20.61
C MET A 89 -3.37 -0.28 20.30
N PRO A 90 -4.12 -0.57 19.23
CA PRO A 90 -4.28 -1.93 18.73
C PRO A 90 -2.94 -2.44 18.17
N GLY A 91 -2.83 -3.75 17.94
CA GLY A 91 -1.64 -4.33 17.32
C GLY A 91 -1.38 -3.83 15.89
N SER A 92 -2.42 -3.38 15.19
CA SER A 92 -2.33 -2.61 13.94
C SER A 92 -3.49 -1.62 13.87
N CYS A 93 -3.26 -0.41 13.34
CA CYS A 93 -4.30 0.60 13.12
C CYS A 93 -5.40 0.10 12.18
N PHE A 94 -5.11 -0.90 11.34
CA PHE A 94 -6.08 -1.47 10.40
C PHE A 94 -6.92 -2.62 10.97
N GLY A 95 -6.76 -2.98 12.25
CA GLY A 95 -7.44 -4.14 12.86
C GLY A 95 -8.96 -4.03 13.04
N SER A 96 -9.59 -2.96 12.53
CA SER A 96 -11.03 -2.72 12.63
C SER A 96 -11.74 -2.80 11.27
N VAL A 97 -13.07 -2.77 11.28
CA VAL A 97 -13.88 -2.70 10.05
C VAL A 97 -13.53 -1.45 9.22
N TYR A 98 -13.35 -0.30 9.88
CA TYR A 98 -12.93 0.93 9.22
C TYR A 98 -11.50 0.80 8.66
N GLY A 99 -10.59 0.21 9.44
CA GLY A 99 -9.25 -0.11 8.98
C GLY A 99 -9.26 -0.96 7.70
N TYR A 100 -10.05 -2.02 7.65
CA TYR A 100 -10.20 -2.86 6.46
C TYR A 100 -10.71 -2.07 5.24
N GLN A 101 -11.66 -1.14 5.45
CA GLN A 101 -12.13 -0.25 4.38
C GLN A 101 -11.01 0.65 3.84
N GLN A 102 -10.18 1.19 4.75
CA GLN A 102 -9.02 2.01 4.36
C GLN A 102 -7.97 1.19 3.60
N GLN A 103 -7.75 -0.08 3.95
CA GLN A 103 -6.88 -0.97 3.15
C GLN A 103 -7.41 -1.16 1.72
N ASN A 104 -8.72 -1.38 1.55
CA ASN A 104 -9.32 -1.48 0.23
C ASN A 104 -9.19 -0.17 -0.56
N GLN A 105 -9.39 0.97 0.10
CA GLN A 105 -9.17 2.28 -0.52
C GLN A 105 -7.72 2.45 -0.98
N ILE A 106 -6.73 2.06 -0.16
CA ILE A 106 -5.31 2.06 -0.53
C ILE A 106 -5.06 1.18 -1.77
N HIS A 107 -5.63 -0.02 -1.82
CA HIS A 107 -5.49 -0.91 -2.97
C HIS A 107 -6.07 -0.32 -4.25
N ASN A 108 -7.23 0.34 -4.17
CA ASN A 108 -7.89 0.97 -5.31
C ASN A 108 -7.10 2.18 -5.83
N ILE A 109 -6.66 3.09 -4.95
CA ILE A 109 -5.91 4.27 -5.40
C ILE A 109 -4.57 3.90 -6.05
N MET A 110 -3.91 2.83 -5.58
CA MET A 110 -2.69 2.33 -6.20
C MET A 110 -2.98 1.70 -7.56
N GLU A 111 -4.08 0.96 -7.71
CA GLU A 111 -4.50 0.41 -9.00
C GLU A 111 -4.79 1.51 -10.03
N GLU A 112 -5.58 2.51 -9.65
CA GLU A 112 -5.91 3.70 -10.46
C GLU A 112 -4.63 4.47 -10.87
N TYR A 113 -3.64 4.60 -9.98
CA TYR A 113 -2.33 5.18 -10.33
C TYR A 113 -1.58 4.40 -11.41
N TYR A 114 -1.56 3.07 -11.34
CA TYR A 114 -0.89 2.26 -12.35
C TYR A 114 -1.64 2.28 -13.69
N GLN A 115 -2.96 2.41 -13.67
CA GLN A 115 -3.80 2.62 -14.85
C GLN A 115 -3.66 4.01 -15.49
N GLY A 116 -3.13 4.99 -14.74
CA GLY A 116 -2.85 6.34 -15.22
C GLY A 116 -3.89 7.38 -14.80
N ASP A 117 -4.82 7.03 -13.91
CA ASP A 117 -5.90 7.90 -13.47
C ASP A 117 -5.46 8.94 -12.42
N TYR A 118 -4.34 8.68 -11.74
CA TYR A 118 -3.74 9.62 -10.81
C TYR A 118 -2.30 9.95 -11.15
N THR A 119 -1.96 11.20 -10.86
CA THR A 119 -0.59 11.69 -10.79
C THR A 119 0.08 11.31 -9.46
N ARG A 120 1.40 11.42 -9.43
CA ARG A 120 2.22 11.22 -8.23
C ARG A 120 1.78 12.13 -7.07
N GLU A 121 1.50 13.40 -7.34
CA GLU A 121 1.13 14.38 -6.30
C GLU A 121 -0.27 14.12 -5.75
N GLU A 122 -1.21 13.66 -6.57
CA GLU A 122 -2.54 13.25 -6.09
C GLU A 122 -2.45 12.03 -5.17
N ILE A 123 -1.61 11.05 -5.50
CA ILE A 123 -1.35 9.90 -4.62
C ILE A 123 -0.70 10.36 -3.31
N LYS A 124 0.30 11.25 -3.37
CA LYS A 124 0.93 11.82 -2.18
C LYS A 124 -0.11 12.42 -1.23
N GLN A 125 -1.02 13.24 -1.77
CA GLN A 125 -2.06 13.87 -0.98
C GLN A 125 -3.07 12.86 -0.41
N LYS A 126 -3.47 11.85 -1.19
CA LYS A 126 -4.36 10.79 -0.70
C LYS A 126 -3.75 9.99 0.44
N VAL A 127 -2.45 9.67 0.37
CA VAL A 127 -1.74 8.98 1.48
C VAL A 127 -1.75 9.83 2.75
N LYS A 128 -1.51 11.14 2.64
CA LYS A 128 -1.63 12.07 3.79
C LYS A 128 -3.04 12.10 4.38
N ASN A 129 -4.06 12.13 3.52
CA ASN A 129 -5.45 12.12 3.97
C ASN A 129 -5.77 10.84 4.75
N ILE A 130 -5.33 9.67 4.26
CA ILE A 130 -5.48 8.39 4.97
C ILE A 130 -4.78 8.45 6.35
N CYS A 131 -3.61 9.07 6.46
CA CYS A 131 -2.95 9.28 7.75
C CYS A 131 -3.84 10.10 8.71
N MET A 132 -4.33 11.24 8.27
CA MET A 132 -5.21 12.10 9.08
C MET A 132 -6.47 11.36 9.51
N ASP A 133 -7.14 10.69 8.57
CA ASP A 133 -8.39 9.96 8.81
C ASP A 133 -8.19 8.81 9.81
N MET A 134 -7.12 8.03 9.65
CA MET A 134 -6.79 6.95 10.58
C MET A 134 -6.48 7.47 11.99
N ARG A 135 -5.76 8.60 12.11
CA ARG A 135 -5.49 9.22 13.42
C ARG A 135 -6.77 9.72 14.08
N VAL A 136 -7.64 10.40 13.34
CA VAL A 136 -8.95 10.85 13.84
C VAL A 136 -9.80 9.67 14.29
N TYR A 137 -9.87 8.61 13.48
CA TYR A 137 -10.60 7.40 13.82
C TYR A 137 -10.09 6.76 15.14
N LEU A 138 -8.77 6.62 15.31
CA LEU A 138 -8.20 6.03 16.51
C LEU A 138 -8.40 6.90 17.77
N ILE A 139 -8.44 8.23 17.62
CA ILE A 139 -8.82 9.14 18.71
C ILE A 139 -10.28 8.91 19.10
N GLN A 140 -11.19 8.82 18.12
CA GLN A 140 -12.62 8.58 18.36
C GLN A 140 -12.88 7.22 19.01
N GLU A 141 -12.12 6.19 18.62
CA GLU A 141 -12.17 4.87 19.23
C GLU A 141 -11.43 4.77 20.57
N ARG A 142 -10.81 5.87 21.01
CA ARG A 142 -10.07 6.01 22.28
C ARG A 142 -8.84 5.12 22.37
N HIS A 143 -8.20 4.83 21.23
CA HIS A 143 -6.93 4.10 21.19
C HIS A 143 -5.73 5.00 21.52
N THR A 144 -5.83 6.30 21.25
CA THR A 144 -4.82 7.31 21.57
C THR A 144 -5.48 8.67 21.88
N ASP A 145 -4.73 9.60 22.46
CA ASP A 145 -5.14 11.01 22.58
C ASP A 145 -4.79 11.84 21.34
N GLY A 146 -4.06 11.23 20.40
CA GLY A 146 -3.59 11.86 19.18
C GLY A 146 -2.31 12.66 19.36
N TYR A 147 -1.83 12.94 20.58
CA TYR A 147 -0.60 13.71 20.81
C TYR A 147 0.57 12.82 21.23
N ASN A 148 0.31 11.57 21.63
CA ASN A 148 1.35 10.60 21.93
C ASN A 148 2.19 10.29 20.68
N ALA A 149 3.47 10.66 20.75
CA ALA A 149 4.40 10.48 19.63
C ALA A 149 4.60 9.00 19.24
N ARG A 150 4.58 8.07 20.20
CA ARG A 150 4.74 6.64 19.94
C ARG A 150 3.52 6.05 19.22
N ASP A 151 2.32 6.46 19.63
CA ASP A 151 1.08 6.03 18.99
C ASP A 151 1.02 6.58 17.56
N ASN A 152 1.31 7.87 17.37
CA ASN A 152 1.37 8.50 16.06
C ASN A 152 2.43 7.86 15.16
N GLN A 153 3.58 7.48 15.72
CA GLN A 153 4.61 6.75 15.02
C GLN A 153 4.07 5.40 14.51
N GLN A 154 3.38 4.63 15.36
CA GLN A 154 2.79 3.35 14.95
C GLN A 154 1.77 3.54 13.81
N ILE A 155 0.90 4.56 13.88
CA ILE A 155 -0.07 4.85 12.82
C ILE A 155 0.64 5.07 11.48
N LEU A 156 1.69 5.89 11.47
CA LEU A 156 2.45 6.18 10.24
C LEU A 156 3.18 4.95 9.71
N GLN A 157 3.74 4.12 10.59
CA GLN A 157 4.41 2.86 10.22
C GLN A 157 3.44 1.88 9.57
N ASP A 158 2.30 1.63 10.21
CA ASP A 158 1.29 0.70 9.70
C ASP A 158 0.77 1.15 8.33
N ILE A 159 0.50 2.45 8.15
CA ILE A 159 0.04 3.01 6.87
C ILE A 159 1.13 2.89 5.81
N TYR A 160 2.38 3.23 6.13
CA TYR A 160 3.51 3.05 5.21
C TYR A 160 3.59 1.62 4.71
N GLU A 161 3.54 0.64 5.61
CA GLU A 161 3.62 -0.77 5.24
C GLU A 161 2.52 -1.15 4.25
N VAL A 162 1.26 -0.83 4.54
CA VAL A 162 0.13 -1.20 3.67
C VAL A 162 0.22 -0.50 2.31
N VAL A 163 0.55 0.79 2.29
CA VAL A 163 0.64 1.58 1.05
C VAL A 163 1.80 1.11 0.18
N GLN A 164 2.99 0.93 0.76
CA GLN A 164 4.14 0.44 0.00
C GLN A 164 3.92 -0.98 -0.50
N LYS A 165 3.28 -1.84 0.29
CA LYS A 165 2.92 -3.19 -0.16
C LYS A 165 1.93 -3.16 -1.33
N ALA A 166 0.92 -2.29 -1.25
CA ALA A 166 -0.03 -2.09 -2.35
C ALA A 166 0.67 -1.57 -3.61
N ASN A 167 1.62 -0.63 -3.47
CA ASN A 167 2.42 -0.09 -4.57
C ASN A 167 3.14 -1.20 -5.35
N VAL A 168 3.97 -2.01 -4.68
CA VAL A 168 4.75 -3.06 -5.37
C VAL A 168 3.87 -4.17 -5.95
N ARG A 169 2.80 -4.57 -5.24
CA ARG A 169 1.84 -5.56 -5.74
C ARG A 169 1.16 -5.09 -7.02
N LYS A 170 0.73 -3.83 -7.06
CA LYS A 170 0.04 -3.27 -8.25
C LYS A 170 1.02 -3.03 -9.39
N ALA A 171 2.28 -2.64 -9.12
CA ALA A 171 3.32 -2.54 -10.13
C ALA A 171 3.59 -3.89 -10.83
N VAL A 172 3.80 -4.95 -10.05
CA VAL A 172 4.02 -6.30 -10.59
C VAL A 172 2.75 -6.81 -11.28
N GLY A 173 1.56 -6.57 -10.70
CA GLY A 173 0.29 -6.93 -11.31
C GLY A 173 0.08 -6.25 -12.68
N PHE A 174 0.48 -4.99 -12.82
CA PHE A 174 0.42 -4.25 -14.08
C PHE A 174 1.36 -4.82 -15.13
N SER A 175 2.60 -5.17 -14.73
CA SER A 175 3.55 -5.88 -15.60
C SER A 175 2.98 -7.23 -16.06
N LEU A 176 2.44 -8.04 -15.13
CA LEU A 176 1.83 -9.32 -15.46
C LEU A 176 0.60 -9.18 -16.36
N LYS A 177 -0.15 -8.08 -16.30
CA LYS A 177 -1.24 -7.80 -17.23
C LYS A 177 -0.74 -7.67 -18.67
N LYS A 178 0.35 -6.92 -18.91
CA LYS A 178 1.01 -6.83 -20.22
C LYS A 178 1.51 -8.20 -20.68
N GLY A 179 2.11 -8.97 -19.77
CA GLY A 179 2.55 -10.34 -20.05
C GLY A 179 1.40 -11.27 -20.45
N LYS A 180 0.24 -11.13 -19.80
CA LYS A 180 -0.96 -11.89 -20.15
C LYS A 180 -1.45 -11.55 -21.56
N GLU A 181 -1.49 -10.26 -21.91
CA GLU A 181 -1.88 -9.80 -23.27
C GLU A 181 -0.92 -10.35 -24.35
N LEU A 182 0.37 -10.51 -24.04
CA LEU A 182 1.32 -11.19 -24.91
C LEU A 182 1.07 -12.70 -24.98
N ALA A 183 0.81 -13.35 -23.84
CA ALA A 183 0.53 -14.78 -23.78
C ALA A 183 -0.74 -15.18 -24.55
N GLU A 184 -1.74 -14.29 -24.63
CA GLU A 184 -2.97 -14.46 -25.42
C GLU A 184 -2.72 -14.60 -26.93
N GLN A 185 -1.52 -14.26 -27.41
CA GLN A 185 -1.13 -14.44 -28.82
C GLN A 185 -0.62 -15.87 -29.13
N PHE A 186 -0.42 -16.70 -28.10
CA PHE A 186 0.07 -18.08 -28.22
C PHE A 186 -1.06 -19.08 -27.99
N GLU A 187 -0.87 -20.32 -28.45
CA GLU A 187 -1.76 -21.42 -28.09
C GLU A 187 -1.76 -21.65 -26.57
N HIS A 188 -2.89 -22.09 -26.03
CA HIS A 188 -3.05 -22.36 -24.59
C HIS A 188 -2.69 -21.16 -23.70
N ALA A 189 -3.19 -19.98 -24.07
CA ALA A 189 -3.06 -18.74 -23.29
C ALA A 189 -3.58 -18.84 -21.84
N ASP A 190 -4.43 -19.84 -21.56
CA ASP A 190 -4.95 -20.15 -20.23
C ASP A 190 -3.92 -20.81 -19.30
N LEU A 191 -2.77 -21.25 -19.84
CA LEU A 191 -1.70 -21.81 -19.03
C LEU A 191 -0.93 -20.72 -18.27
N ASN A 192 -0.66 -21.01 -16.99
CA ASN A 192 0.26 -20.24 -16.15
C ASN A 192 1.72 -20.69 -16.38
N ASP A 193 2.18 -20.59 -17.63
CA ASP A 193 3.50 -21.03 -18.10
C ASP A 193 4.27 -19.90 -18.80
N TRP A 194 3.97 -18.65 -18.44
CA TRP A 194 4.67 -17.46 -18.92
C TRP A 194 5.02 -16.49 -17.78
N MET A 195 6.04 -15.67 -18.00
CA MET A 195 6.40 -14.55 -17.15
C MET A 195 6.82 -13.34 -17.98
N TYR A 196 6.58 -12.16 -17.44
CA TYR A 196 6.93 -10.90 -18.07
C TYR A 196 7.60 -9.98 -17.06
N TYR A 197 8.59 -9.24 -17.51
CA TYR A 197 9.31 -8.24 -16.73
C TYR A 197 9.41 -6.95 -17.54
N ASP A 198 9.27 -5.80 -16.87
CA ASP A 198 9.37 -4.49 -17.49
C ASP A 198 10.02 -3.51 -16.52
N ALA A 199 11.18 -2.99 -16.91
CA ALA A 199 11.95 -2.04 -16.13
C ALA A 199 11.19 -0.73 -15.90
N ASN A 200 10.26 -0.34 -16.78
CA ASN A 200 9.48 0.86 -16.58
C ASN A 200 8.49 0.70 -15.42
N ASP A 201 7.95 -0.51 -15.22
CA ASP A 201 7.08 -0.79 -14.06
C ASP A 201 7.87 -0.87 -12.75
N TYR A 202 9.10 -1.40 -12.80
CA TYR A 202 10.05 -1.33 -11.69
C TYR A 202 10.33 0.13 -11.29
N ASN A 203 10.79 0.95 -12.25
CA ASN A 203 11.16 2.34 -12.00
C ASN A 203 9.95 3.16 -11.50
N LYS A 204 8.76 2.95 -12.08
CA LYS A 204 7.51 3.58 -11.62
C LYS A 204 7.17 3.18 -10.17
N SER A 205 7.52 1.97 -9.74
CA SER A 205 7.33 1.51 -8.36
C SER A 205 8.30 2.14 -7.38
N GLU A 206 9.58 2.26 -7.74
CA GLU A 206 10.59 2.94 -6.93
C GLU A 206 10.31 4.45 -6.79
N ASP A 207 9.94 5.12 -7.88
CA ASP A 207 9.54 6.53 -7.85
C ASP A 207 8.33 6.78 -6.93
N MET A 208 7.37 5.84 -6.94
CA MET A 208 6.21 5.89 -6.06
C MET A 208 6.57 5.56 -4.61
N LYS A 209 7.49 4.62 -4.36
CA LYS A 209 8.02 4.33 -3.02
C LYS A 209 8.59 5.58 -2.37
N GLU A 210 9.41 6.33 -3.11
CA GLU A 210 9.96 7.60 -2.63
C GLU A 210 8.88 8.67 -2.42
N CYS A 211 7.85 8.70 -3.26
CA CYS A 211 6.68 9.57 -3.03
C CYS A 211 5.96 9.25 -1.71
N ILE A 212 5.71 7.97 -1.45
CA ILE A 212 5.05 7.50 -0.22
C ILE A 212 5.92 7.84 1.00
N ARG A 213 7.23 7.59 0.95
CA ARG A 213 8.18 7.94 2.02
C ARG A 213 8.16 9.44 2.31
N GLN A 214 8.11 10.29 1.28
CA GLN A 214 7.97 11.73 1.44
C GLN A 214 6.64 12.11 2.10
N ALA A 215 5.50 11.54 1.65
CA ALA A 215 4.20 11.79 2.26
C ALA A 215 4.20 11.47 3.76
N ILE A 216 4.69 10.27 4.11
CA ILE A 216 4.75 9.80 5.50
C ILE A 216 5.71 10.63 6.35
N SER A 217 6.85 11.05 5.78
CA SER A 217 7.82 11.92 6.48
C SER A 217 7.25 13.31 6.75
N GLU A 218 6.48 13.87 5.81
CA GLU A 218 5.80 15.15 6.00
C GLU A 218 4.76 15.05 7.13
N MET A 219 3.97 13.97 7.16
CA MET A 219 3.05 13.72 8.28
C MET A 219 3.77 13.51 9.61
N ALA A 220 4.91 12.80 9.62
CA ALA A 220 5.72 12.62 10.82
C ALA A 220 6.19 13.96 11.39
N ASN A 221 6.67 14.86 10.53
CA ASN A 221 7.08 16.22 10.92
C ASN A 221 5.89 17.02 11.48
N GLU A 222 4.74 17.01 10.80
CA GLU A 222 3.52 17.69 11.28
C GLU A 222 3.06 17.16 12.64
N TRP A 223 3.27 15.87 12.91
CA TRP A 223 2.84 15.21 14.14
C TRP A 223 3.92 15.16 15.23
N ASN A 224 5.06 15.83 15.02
CA ASN A 224 6.23 15.84 15.91
C ASN A 224 6.73 14.43 16.27
N VAL A 225 6.69 13.51 15.31
CA VAL A 225 7.24 12.16 15.41
C VAL A 225 8.69 12.19 14.94
N THR A 226 9.59 11.50 15.66
CA THR A 226 10.99 11.33 15.23
C THR A 226 11.05 10.70 13.84
N SER A 227 12.03 11.10 13.03
CA SER A 227 12.25 10.56 11.69
C SER A 227 12.12 9.04 11.65
N LEU A 228 11.29 8.54 10.72
CA LEU A 228 11.01 7.13 10.52
C LEU A 228 12.15 6.46 9.75
N ASP A 229 12.59 5.30 10.22
CA ASP A 229 13.52 4.43 9.51
C ASP A 229 12.73 3.42 8.65
N PHE A 230 12.53 3.76 7.38
CA PHE A 230 11.75 2.93 6.45
C PHE A 230 12.38 1.56 6.18
N GLU A 231 13.71 1.46 6.16
CA GLU A 231 14.39 0.18 5.96
C GLU A 231 14.16 -0.75 7.15
N GLN A 232 14.24 -0.20 8.37
CA GLN A 232 13.98 -0.97 9.57
C GLN A 232 12.51 -1.38 9.70
N ILE A 233 11.58 -0.56 9.21
CA ILE A 233 10.15 -0.90 9.11
C ILE A 233 9.97 -2.07 8.14
N GLU A 234 10.48 -1.98 6.92
CA GLU A 234 10.38 -3.04 5.90
C GLU A 234 10.99 -4.36 6.39
N LYS A 235 12.16 -4.31 7.03
CA LYS A 235 12.87 -5.48 7.56
C LYS A 235 12.13 -6.19 8.70
N ASN A 236 11.42 -5.44 9.54
CA ASN A 236 10.69 -6.00 10.69
C ASN A 236 9.24 -6.33 10.38
N SER A 237 8.77 -5.98 9.19
CA SER A 237 7.39 -6.18 8.82
C SER A 237 7.02 -7.65 8.77
N LYS A 238 5.79 -7.95 9.20
CA LYS A 238 5.21 -9.29 9.07
C LYS A 238 4.59 -9.53 7.69
N GLN A 239 4.50 -8.50 6.84
CA GLN A 239 3.82 -8.55 5.53
C GLN A 239 4.75 -8.99 4.37
N VAL A 240 5.60 -9.98 4.62
CA VAL A 240 6.67 -10.39 3.68
C VAL A 240 6.39 -11.68 2.89
N LEU A 241 5.32 -12.42 3.23
CA LEU A 241 5.03 -13.76 2.69
C LEU A 241 4.91 -13.83 1.16
N ASP A 242 4.57 -12.71 0.53
CA ASP A 242 4.37 -12.57 -0.91
C ASP A 242 5.42 -11.66 -1.56
N GLY A 243 6.67 -11.80 -1.13
CA GLY A 243 7.81 -11.15 -1.77
C GLY A 243 8.14 -9.76 -1.23
N GLY A 244 8.09 -9.54 0.08
CA GLY A 244 8.70 -8.34 0.69
C GLY A 244 8.10 -7.00 0.24
N PHE A 245 8.91 -5.94 0.23
CA PHE A 245 8.51 -4.54 0.02
C PHE A 245 9.15 -3.88 -1.20
N ASP A 246 9.88 -4.65 -2.01
CA ASP A 246 10.51 -4.23 -3.25
C ASP A 246 9.91 -4.98 -4.44
N TYR A 247 10.00 -4.37 -5.62
CA TYR A 247 9.41 -4.91 -6.84
C TYR A 247 9.99 -6.29 -7.20
N HIS A 248 11.30 -6.49 -7.08
CA HIS A 248 11.96 -7.72 -7.49
C HIS A 248 11.56 -8.91 -6.63
N SER A 249 11.46 -8.74 -5.31
CA SER A 249 11.01 -9.78 -4.41
C SER A 249 9.55 -10.19 -4.69
N VAL A 250 8.65 -9.24 -4.98
CA VAL A 250 7.26 -9.55 -5.35
C VAL A 250 7.19 -10.22 -6.72
N TRP A 251 7.97 -9.74 -7.70
CA TRP A 251 8.07 -10.35 -9.01
C TRP A 251 8.60 -11.79 -8.93
N GLN A 252 9.63 -12.03 -8.12
CA GLN A 252 10.19 -13.35 -7.89
C GLN A 252 9.18 -14.27 -7.21
N TRP A 253 8.39 -13.77 -6.27
CA TRP A 253 7.30 -14.55 -5.68
C TRP A 253 6.30 -15.00 -6.75
N GLN A 254 5.94 -14.12 -7.68
CA GLN A 254 5.07 -14.44 -8.82
C GLN A 254 5.71 -15.43 -9.80
N ALA A 255 7.01 -15.31 -10.04
CA ALA A 255 7.79 -16.26 -10.83
C ALA A 255 7.79 -17.65 -10.17
N TRP A 256 7.98 -17.68 -8.85
CA TRP A 256 7.97 -18.90 -8.04
C TRP A 256 6.62 -19.62 -8.09
N GLN A 257 5.50 -18.89 -7.97
CA GLN A 257 4.16 -19.49 -8.08
C GLN A 257 3.91 -20.14 -9.45
N ARG A 258 4.57 -19.66 -10.51
CA ARG A 258 4.43 -20.23 -11.87
C ARG A 258 5.42 -21.36 -12.14
N GLY A 259 6.62 -21.26 -11.57
CA GLY A 259 7.62 -22.31 -11.59
C GLY A 259 8.30 -22.52 -12.92
N ILE A 260 8.64 -21.42 -13.60
CA ILE A 260 9.24 -21.45 -14.94
C ILE A 260 10.45 -20.53 -15.09
N THR A 261 10.66 -19.62 -14.12
CA THR A 261 11.77 -18.67 -14.11
C THR A 261 12.10 -18.27 -12.69
N ARG A 262 13.32 -17.75 -12.50
CA ARG A 262 13.71 -17.01 -11.30
C ARG A 262 14.68 -15.89 -11.63
N MET A 263 14.70 -14.89 -10.77
CA MET A 263 15.74 -13.88 -10.66
C MET A 263 16.76 -14.32 -9.60
N THR A 264 18.06 -14.11 -9.85
CA THR A 264 19.16 -14.52 -8.96
C THR A 264 19.75 -13.36 -8.15
N ASP A 265 19.36 -12.12 -8.46
CA ASP A 265 19.82 -10.91 -7.78
C ASP A 265 18.69 -9.87 -7.75
N PHE A 266 18.19 -9.56 -6.56
CA PHE A 266 17.09 -8.61 -6.37
C PHE A 266 17.57 -7.17 -6.16
N ASN A 267 18.86 -6.96 -5.94
CA ASN A 267 19.40 -5.64 -5.57
C ASN A 267 19.87 -4.82 -6.77
N THR A 268 20.16 -5.48 -7.89
CA THR A 268 20.57 -4.79 -9.12
C THR A 268 19.36 -4.14 -9.78
N ALA A 269 19.38 -2.80 -9.94
CA ALA A 269 18.37 -2.09 -10.71
C ALA A 269 18.43 -2.48 -12.20
N PRO A 270 17.28 -2.62 -12.90
CA PRO A 270 17.25 -2.90 -14.33
C PRO A 270 17.75 -1.70 -15.15
N PRO A 271 18.36 -1.97 -16.32
CA PRO A 271 18.58 -0.94 -17.33
C PRO A 271 17.25 -0.30 -17.75
N LYS A 272 17.27 1.00 -18.05
CA LYS A 272 16.09 1.70 -18.56
C LYS A 272 15.60 1.07 -19.87
N ASP A 273 14.28 1.03 -20.07
CA ASP A 273 13.62 0.49 -21.26
C ASP A 273 13.92 -1.00 -21.52
N PHE A 274 14.35 -1.74 -20.50
CA PHE A 274 14.51 -3.18 -20.55
C PHE A 274 13.18 -3.90 -20.29
N SER A 275 12.89 -4.94 -21.06
CA SER A 275 11.80 -5.87 -20.77
C SER A 275 12.11 -7.27 -21.28
N PHE A 276 11.42 -8.27 -20.74
CA PHE A 276 11.35 -9.57 -21.40
C PHE A 276 10.00 -10.23 -21.22
N PHE A 277 9.65 -11.08 -22.17
CA PHE A 277 8.55 -12.02 -22.10
C PHE A 277 9.11 -13.43 -22.30
N TYR A 278 8.73 -14.36 -21.44
CA TYR A 278 9.07 -15.77 -21.56
C TYR A 278 7.80 -16.61 -21.49
N LYS A 279 7.69 -17.59 -22.38
CA LYS A 279 6.62 -18.60 -22.45
C LYS A 279 7.27 -19.98 -22.56
N GLU A 280 6.94 -20.89 -21.65
CA GLU A 280 7.49 -22.25 -21.61
C GLU A 280 7.08 -23.06 -22.84
N ARG A 281 5.81 -22.97 -23.27
CA ARG A 281 5.28 -23.73 -24.40
C ARG A 281 4.76 -22.80 -25.48
N LYS A 282 5.40 -22.81 -26.65
CA LYS A 282 4.95 -22.04 -27.80
C LYS A 282 3.74 -22.67 -28.51
N GLN A 283 3.71 -24.01 -28.64
CA GLN A 283 2.63 -24.81 -29.28
C GLN A 283 2.44 -26.18 -28.59
N MET A 284 1.34 -26.90 -28.86
CA MET A 284 1.01 -28.21 -28.24
C MET A 284 2.12 -29.27 -28.28
N SER A 285 2.87 -29.35 -29.38
CA SER A 285 3.86 -30.40 -29.65
C SER A 285 5.31 -29.91 -29.57
N SER A 286 5.54 -28.64 -29.20
CA SER A 286 6.87 -28.06 -29.29
C SER A 286 7.68 -28.31 -28.02
N GLU A 287 8.83 -28.95 -28.18
CA GLU A 287 10.01 -28.91 -27.29
C GLU A 287 10.63 -27.50 -27.20
N GLN A 288 9.86 -26.45 -27.52
CA GLN A 288 10.36 -25.11 -27.74
C GLN A 288 9.54 -24.11 -26.94
N GLY A 289 10.20 -23.47 -25.98
CA GLY A 289 9.70 -22.24 -25.38
C GLY A 289 9.94 -21.04 -26.29
N TYR A 290 9.52 -19.88 -25.84
CA TYR A 290 9.71 -18.62 -26.54
C TYR A 290 10.21 -17.57 -25.55
N VAL A 291 11.19 -16.79 -25.98
CA VAL A 291 11.59 -15.58 -25.27
C VAL A 291 11.65 -14.41 -26.23
N GLU A 292 11.16 -13.26 -25.76
CA GLU A 292 11.35 -11.95 -26.36
C GLU A 292 12.04 -11.04 -25.33
N VAL A 293 13.09 -10.34 -25.76
CA VAL A 293 13.79 -9.33 -24.97
C VAL A 293 13.67 -7.99 -25.68
N GLY A 294 13.23 -6.97 -24.94
CA GLY A 294 13.21 -5.58 -25.37
C GLY A 294 14.30 -4.78 -24.67
N TYR A 295 14.98 -3.90 -25.41
CA TYR A 295 15.88 -2.90 -24.83
C TYR A 295 15.92 -1.64 -25.70
N GLY A 296 15.48 -0.51 -25.13
CA GLY A 296 15.30 0.73 -25.90
C GLY A 296 14.33 0.52 -27.05
N ASN A 297 14.73 0.85 -28.27
CA ASN A 297 13.92 0.67 -29.48
C ASN A 297 14.15 -0.69 -30.18
N GLN A 298 14.93 -1.58 -29.57
CA GLN A 298 15.28 -2.87 -30.15
C GLN A 298 14.52 -4.00 -29.46
N LYS A 299 14.19 -5.02 -30.25
CA LYS A 299 13.57 -6.26 -29.79
C LYS A 299 14.28 -7.45 -30.43
N TRP A 300 14.52 -8.47 -29.63
CA TRP A 300 15.05 -9.76 -30.09
C TRP A 300 14.16 -10.86 -29.59
N CYS A 301 13.91 -11.87 -30.41
CA CYS A 301 13.18 -13.05 -29.99
C CYS A 301 13.86 -14.32 -30.51
N SER A 302 13.68 -15.41 -29.79
CA SER A 302 14.10 -16.73 -30.23
C SER A 302 13.30 -17.82 -29.51
N ASP A 303 13.26 -18.98 -30.13
CA ASP A 303 12.77 -20.20 -29.50
C ASP A 303 13.79 -20.69 -28.47
N VAL A 304 13.29 -21.18 -27.33
CA VAL A 304 14.06 -21.75 -26.23
C VAL A 304 14.05 -23.28 -26.40
N PRO A 305 15.16 -23.91 -26.81
CA PRO A 305 15.19 -25.32 -27.14
C PRO A 305 15.25 -26.14 -25.84
N PHE A 306 14.12 -26.60 -25.34
CA PHE A 306 14.08 -27.54 -24.22
C PHE A 306 14.10 -28.96 -24.77
N HIS A 307 15.20 -29.68 -24.58
CA HIS A 307 15.23 -31.07 -25.04
C HIS A 307 14.28 -31.93 -24.19
N SER A 308 13.52 -32.83 -24.84
CA SER A 308 12.61 -33.74 -24.14
C SER A 308 13.31 -34.48 -23.01
N PHE A 309 12.79 -34.29 -21.81
CA PHE A 309 13.29 -34.91 -20.59
C PHE A 309 13.10 -36.42 -20.63
N ASP A 310 14.20 -37.16 -20.40
CA ASP A 310 14.15 -38.57 -20.02
C ASP A 310 13.97 -38.64 -18.49
N GLU A 311 12.76 -39.04 -18.06
CA GLU A 311 12.39 -39.23 -16.65
C GLU A 311 13.37 -40.10 -15.86
N SER A 312 14.17 -40.92 -16.55
CA SER A 312 15.15 -41.82 -15.91
C SER A 312 16.43 -41.13 -15.42
N ASN A 313 16.79 -39.94 -15.92
CA ASN A 313 18.11 -39.33 -15.69
C ASN A 313 18.13 -37.98 -14.94
N GLY A 314 16.97 -37.41 -14.57
CA GLY A 314 16.88 -36.33 -13.58
C GLY A 314 17.72 -35.06 -13.85
N THR A 315 18.10 -34.78 -15.10
CA THR A 315 18.93 -33.62 -15.48
C THR A 315 18.04 -32.42 -15.79
N ILE A 316 18.43 -31.25 -15.30
CA ILE A 316 17.63 -30.03 -15.34
C ILE A 316 18.28 -29.09 -16.33
N GLU A 317 17.57 -28.75 -17.40
CA GLU A 317 18.05 -27.72 -18.33
C GLU A 317 17.67 -26.35 -17.80
N VAL A 318 18.65 -25.67 -17.18
CA VAL A 318 18.54 -24.28 -16.77
C VAL A 318 19.16 -23.40 -17.86
N PHE A 319 18.34 -22.54 -18.46
CA PHE A 319 18.81 -21.55 -19.41
C PHE A 319 19.08 -20.24 -18.70
N CYS A 320 20.36 -19.91 -18.50
CA CYS A 320 20.75 -18.56 -18.14
C CYS A 320 20.54 -17.65 -19.35
N LEU A 321 19.82 -16.55 -19.15
CA LEU A 321 19.35 -15.72 -20.24
C LEU A 321 20.49 -15.00 -20.99
N ASP A 322 21.65 -14.75 -20.38
CA ASP A 322 22.83 -14.23 -21.10
C ASP A 322 23.51 -15.26 -22.01
N GLY A 323 23.62 -16.50 -21.55
CA GLY A 323 24.12 -17.59 -22.39
C GLY A 323 23.19 -17.82 -23.59
N PHE A 324 21.88 -17.75 -23.34
CA PHE A 324 20.86 -17.78 -24.38
C PHE A 324 20.97 -16.58 -25.32
N ALA A 325 21.03 -15.35 -24.78
CA ALA A 325 21.08 -14.12 -25.57
C ALA A 325 22.28 -14.10 -26.53
N LYS A 326 23.48 -14.44 -26.04
CA LYS A 326 24.69 -14.51 -26.86
C LYS A 326 24.59 -15.51 -28.01
N LYS A 327 23.87 -16.62 -27.79
CA LYS A 327 23.77 -17.72 -28.76
C LYS A 327 22.62 -17.53 -29.75
N TYR A 328 21.51 -16.95 -29.30
CA TYR A 328 20.24 -16.99 -30.02
C TYR A 328 19.63 -15.61 -30.30
N LEU A 329 20.00 -14.56 -29.54
CA LEU A 329 19.51 -13.19 -29.76
C LEU A 329 20.57 -12.36 -30.50
N ILE A 330 20.58 -12.48 -31.84
CA ILE A 330 21.57 -11.81 -32.72
C ILE A 330 21.55 -10.29 -32.51
N GLY A 331 22.70 -9.71 -32.14
CA GLY A 331 22.84 -8.26 -31.92
C GLY A 331 22.40 -7.78 -30.53
N CYS A 332 22.08 -8.70 -29.61
CA CYS A 332 21.83 -8.40 -28.20
C CYS A 332 23.15 -8.34 -27.40
N ASP A 333 24.02 -7.39 -27.72
CA ASP A 333 25.36 -7.23 -27.10
C ASP A 333 25.53 -5.95 -26.28
N GLN A 334 24.43 -5.22 -26.06
CA GLN A 334 24.43 -4.01 -25.24
C GLN A 334 24.84 -4.36 -23.80
N THR A 335 25.96 -3.79 -23.34
CA THR A 335 26.65 -4.24 -22.12
C THR A 335 25.74 -4.26 -20.89
N ASP A 336 24.88 -3.25 -20.72
CA ASP A 336 23.96 -3.15 -19.58
C ASP A 336 22.80 -4.16 -19.68
N CYS A 337 22.25 -4.34 -20.88
CA CYS A 337 21.22 -5.35 -21.15
C CYS A 337 21.75 -6.75 -20.89
N SER A 338 22.89 -7.11 -21.50
CA SER A 338 23.53 -8.42 -21.29
C SER A 338 23.93 -8.63 -19.82
N TYR A 339 24.36 -7.59 -19.11
CA TYR A 339 24.66 -7.67 -17.68
C TYR A 339 23.41 -8.01 -16.86
N PHE A 340 22.29 -7.36 -17.12
CA PHE A 340 21.05 -7.59 -16.38
C PHE A 340 20.36 -8.90 -16.75
N LEU A 341 20.40 -9.31 -18.02
CA LEU A 341 19.88 -10.60 -18.47
C LEU A 341 20.48 -11.79 -17.70
N LYS A 342 21.77 -11.73 -17.31
CA LYS A 342 22.43 -12.77 -16.49
C LYS A 342 21.73 -13.07 -15.17
N LYS A 343 20.89 -12.15 -14.68
CA LYS A 343 20.17 -12.29 -13.42
C LYS A 343 18.93 -13.16 -13.54
N PHE A 344 18.55 -13.59 -14.75
CA PHE A 344 17.38 -14.42 -14.98
C PHE A 344 17.76 -15.82 -15.47
N GLU A 345 17.02 -16.80 -14.96
CA GLU A 345 17.09 -18.19 -15.37
C GLU A 345 15.71 -18.69 -15.78
N PHE A 346 15.65 -19.47 -16.86
CA PHE A 346 14.44 -20.11 -17.37
C PHE A 346 14.53 -21.64 -17.32
N PHE A 347 13.41 -22.28 -17.03
CA PHE A 347 13.30 -23.74 -16.91
C PHE A 347 11.86 -24.21 -17.23
N GLN A 348 11.67 -25.52 -17.33
CA GLN A 348 10.36 -26.16 -17.55
C GLN A 348 9.63 -26.48 -16.23
N LYS A 349 8.31 -26.33 -16.21
CA LYS A 349 7.46 -26.45 -15.02
C LYS A 349 7.42 -27.86 -14.43
N THR A 350 7.63 -28.89 -15.25
CA THR A 350 7.70 -30.30 -14.82
C THR A 350 8.73 -30.50 -13.71
N TYR A 351 9.72 -29.62 -13.62
CA TYR A 351 10.78 -29.63 -12.61
C TYR A 351 10.32 -29.23 -11.18
N ILE A 352 9.28 -28.39 -11.01
CA ILE A 352 8.89 -27.89 -9.67
C ILE A 352 8.17 -28.91 -8.78
N ARG A 353 7.59 -29.95 -9.38
CA ARG A 353 6.79 -30.92 -8.64
C ARG A 353 7.59 -31.97 -7.86
N ASP A 354 8.92 -32.02 -7.98
CA ASP A 354 9.74 -32.89 -7.11
C ASP A 354 10.13 -32.12 -5.84
N ASP A 355 9.29 -32.22 -4.81
CA ASP A 355 9.35 -31.52 -3.51
C ASP A 355 10.69 -31.65 -2.74
N ARG A 356 11.64 -32.44 -3.27
CA ARG A 356 12.90 -32.81 -2.60
C ARG A 356 14.12 -31.97 -2.95
N LYS A 357 14.10 -31.12 -3.99
CA LYS A 357 15.27 -30.31 -4.41
C LYS A 357 15.11 -28.79 -4.27
N TRP A 358 13.92 -28.30 -3.93
CA TRP A 358 13.62 -26.86 -3.99
C TRP A 358 14.25 -26.02 -2.89
N TRP A 359 14.45 -26.58 -1.69
CA TRP A 359 15.08 -25.88 -0.56
C TRP A 359 16.57 -25.64 -0.73
N GLU A 360 17.23 -26.38 -1.63
CA GLU A 360 18.66 -26.24 -1.93
C GLU A 360 18.93 -25.12 -2.95
N MET A 361 17.88 -24.52 -3.52
CA MET A 361 17.93 -23.45 -4.51
C MET A 361 17.53 -22.06 -3.96
N LEU A 362 17.25 -21.97 -2.65
CA LEU A 362 17.08 -20.75 -1.84
C LEU A 362 18.41 -20.43 -1.15
#